data_AF-A0A8H3IXJ6-F1
#
_entry.id   AF-A0A8H3IXJ6-F1
#
_cell.length_a   1.000
_cell.length_b   1.000
_cell.length_c   1.000
_cell.angle_alpha   90.00
_cell.angle_beta   90.00
_cell.angle_gamma   90.00
#
_symmetry.space_group_name_H-M   'P 1'
#
loop_
_entity.id
_entity.type
_entity.pdbx_description
1 polymer ?
#
loop_
_entity_poly.entity_id
_entity_poly.type
_entity_poly.pdbx_seq_one_letter_code
_entity_poly.pdbx_strand_id
1 'polypeptide(L)'
;MLTFRKAAVLAVFALTALYLLRASHSATSTIPAKTADDFKADFDGLTYPATTGTPANSEFESRPYPPPRQASKKKNDAQQPLTEVVTKGLREQLQYQFPYDRAGKFPAYIWQTWKYTPASGDFGETFRPAEASWSELHPGFVHEVVTDEAAVYLLKHLYASVPEVLNAYQSLPLAVLKADFFRYLILLARGGIYTDIDTTALRSTTDWIPEEVPRSSIGLIVGIEADPNRTDWKDWYSRRIQFCQWTIQAKPGHPVLRDIVATITEDAFRMKKKGVLKNNKLDKSIVEFTGPAVWTDAVFSYLNDPNYFKMDGKNITWEAFTGMETAKKVGDVIVLPITSFSPGVQQMGAKEPDDPMAFVKHDFEGL
;
A
#
# COMPACT_ATOMS: atom_id res chain seq x y z
N MET A 1 -50.34 -33.39 16.22
CA MET A 1 -50.44 -33.01 14.79
C MET A 1 -51.26 -31.75 14.69
N LEU A 2 -50.72 -30.69 14.08
CA LEU A 2 -51.45 -29.43 13.89
C LEU A 2 -52.57 -29.65 12.86
N THR A 3 -53.81 -29.32 13.21
CA THR A 3 -54.93 -29.38 12.27
C THR A 3 -54.73 -28.35 11.15
N PHE A 4 -55.12 -28.67 9.91
CA PHE A 4 -54.97 -27.80 8.73
C PHE A 4 -55.44 -26.35 8.96
N ARG A 5 -56.57 -26.16 9.67
CA ARG A 5 -57.07 -24.82 10.04
C ARG A 5 -56.11 -24.02 10.92
N LYS A 6 -55.44 -24.67 11.87
CA LYS A 6 -54.44 -24.01 12.75
C LYS A 6 -53.15 -23.70 11.99
N ALA A 7 -52.76 -24.55 11.05
CA ALA A 7 -51.61 -24.30 10.17
C ALA A 7 -51.87 -23.12 9.22
N ALA A 8 -53.08 -23.01 8.66
CA ALA A 8 -53.47 -21.88 7.81
C ALA A 8 -53.46 -20.54 8.57
N VAL A 9 -53.98 -20.51 9.80
CA VAL A 9 -53.98 -19.30 10.64
C VAL A 9 -52.55 -18.87 11.00
N LEU A 10 -51.67 -19.82 11.34
CA LEU A 10 -50.26 -19.54 11.61
C LEU A 10 -49.51 -19.03 10.37
N ALA A 11 -49.80 -19.59 9.18
CA ALA A 11 -49.20 -19.13 7.94
C ALA A 11 -49.64 -17.70 7.59
N VAL A 12 -50.93 -17.37 7.75
CA VAL A 12 -51.44 -16.01 7.55
C VAL A 12 -50.80 -15.05 8.55
N PHE A 13 -50.67 -15.43 9.82
CA PHE A 13 -50.01 -14.60 10.83
C PHE A 13 -48.53 -14.36 10.51
N ALA A 14 -47.80 -15.41 10.10
CA ALA A 14 -46.39 -15.30 9.71
C ALA A 14 -46.19 -14.42 8.46
N LEU A 15 -47.04 -14.57 7.44
CA LEU A 15 -46.99 -13.74 6.23
C LEU A 15 -47.35 -12.28 6.52
N THR A 16 -48.31 -12.04 7.42
CA THR A 16 -48.69 -10.68 7.85
C THR A 16 -47.56 -10.03 8.67
N ALA A 17 -46.90 -10.78 9.55
CA ALA A 17 -45.74 -10.32 10.30
C ALA A 17 -44.55 -10.01 9.38
N LEU A 18 -44.27 -10.86 8.38
CA LEU A 18 -43.25 -10.61 7.35
C LEU A 18 -43.55 -9.38 6.50
N TYR A 19 -44.82 -9.17 6.13
CA TYR A 19 -45.25 -8.00 5.37
C TYR A 19 -45.08 -6.71 6.20
N LEU A 20 -45.48 -6.71 7.47
CA LEU A 20 -45.33 -5.56 8.37
C LEU A 20 -43.85 -5.26 8.67
N LEU A 21 -43.00 -6.28 8.84
CA LEU A 21 -41.55 -6.10 8.99
C LEU A 21 -40.89 -5.55 7.72
N ARG A 22 -41.31 -5.99 6.52
CA ARG A 22 -40.82 -5.42 5.25
C ARG A 22 -41.29 -3.97 5.05
N ALA A 23 -42.54 -3.67 5.38
CA ALA A 23 -43.09 -2.32 5.26
C ALA A 23 -42.43 -1.34 6.24
N SER A 24 -41.99 -1.82 7.41
CA SER A 24 -41.24 -1.04 8.41
C SER A 24 -39.79 -0.74 8.00
N HIS A 25 -39.22 -1.52 7.08
CA HIS A 25 -37.84 -1.33 6.56
C HIS A 25 -37.77 -0.52 5.25
N SER A 26 -38.89 -0.01 4.73
CA SER A 26 -38.93 0.86 3.54
C SER A 26 -38.98 2.35 3.89
N ALA A 27 -38.48 2.74 5.07
CA ALA A 27 -38.13 4.12 5.35
C ALA A 27 -36.73 4.38 4.79
N THR A 28 -36.69 4.95 3.59
CA THR A 28 -35.46 5.53 3.01
C THR A 28 -34.94 6.58 4.00
N SER A 29 -33.89 6.26 4.74
CA SER A 29 -33.10 7.27 5.43
C SER A 29 -32.32 8.02 4.36
N THR A 30 -32.86 9.16 3.93
CA THR A 30 -32.04 10.17 3.27
C THR A 30 -31.03 10.66 4.29
N ILE A 31 -29.81 10.14 4.23
CA ILE A 31 -28.65 10.74 4.89
C ILE A 31 -28.52 12.16 4.30
N PRO A 32 -28.55 13.23 5.11
CA PRO A 32 -28.29 14.56 4.58
C PRO A 32 -26.87 14.58 4.03
N ALA A 33 -26.69 15.08 2.80
CA ALA A 33 -25.37 15.28 2.23
C ALA A 33 -24.54 16.15 3.18
N LYS A 34 -23.39 15.63 3.63
CA LYS A 34 -22.42 16.36 4.44
C LYS A 34 -22.00 17.64 3.70
N THR A 35 -22.07 18.76 4.40
CA THR A 35 -21.63 20.06 3.88
C THR A 35 -20.11 20.17 3.96
N ALA A 36 -19.51 21.16 3.27
CA ALA A 36 -18.07 21.39 3.32
C ALA A 36 -17.53 21.62 4.75
N ASP A 37 -18.38 22.04 5.69
CA ASP A 37 -18.03 22.19 7.10
C ASP A 37 -18.01 20.85 7.86
N ASP A 38 -18.74 19.83 7.41
CA ASP A 38 -18.72 18.48 8.01
C ASP A 38 -17.43 17.72 7.64
N PHE A 39 -16.86 17.96 6.46
CA PHE A 39 -15.54 17.43 6.07
C PHE A 39 -14.40 18.07 6.87
N LYS A 40 -14.59 19.31 7.36
CA LYS A 40 -13.63 19.99 8.22
C LYS A 40 -13.56 19.36 9.61
N ALA A 41 -14.69 18.88 10.13
CA ALA A 41 -14.77 18.21 11.42
C ALA A 41 -14.11 16.81 11.42
N ASP A 42 -14.23 16.05 10.33
CA ASP A 42 -13.53 14.76 10.19
C ASP A 42 -12.00 14.96 10.07
N PHE A 43 -11.54 16.11 9.55
CA PHE A 43 -10.13 16.49 9.51
C PHE A 43 -9.62 17.06 10.85
N ASP A 44 -10.48 17.75 11.62
CA ASP A 44 -10.17 18.29 12.95
C ASP A 44 -10.12 17.20 14.06
N GLY A 45 -10.64 15.99 13.78
CA GLY A 45 -10.45 14.81 14.63
C GLY A 45 -8.99 14.35 14.74
N LEU A 46 -8.11 14.83 13.86
CA LEU A 46 -6.66 14.76 13.99
C LEU A 46 -6.18 15.83 14.98
N THR A 47 -6.42 15.64 16.27
CA THR A 47 -5.81 16.51 17.29
C THR A 47 -4.29 16.26 17.35
N TYR A 48 -3.54 17.01 16.56
CA TYR A 48 -2.15 17.34 16.84
C TYR A 48 -2.14 18.63 17.68
N PRO A 49 -1.45 18.68 18.82
CA PRO A 49 -1.47 19.87 19.65
C PRO A 49 -0.89 21.05 18.87
N ALA A 50 -1.74 22.05 18.62
CA ALA A 50 -1.34 23.33 18.09
C ALA A 50 -0.43 24.03 19.11
N THR A 51 0.88 23.86 19.00
CA THR A 51 1.81 24.76 19.64
C THR A 51 1.94 26.01 18.80
N THR A 52 1.27 27.07 19.24
CA THR A 52 1.67 28.45 18.98
C THR A 52 3.12 28.61 19.45
N GLY A 53 4.06 28.51 18.51
CA GLY A 53 5.49 28.65 18.77
C GLY A 53 6.17 29.07 17.47
N THR A 54 6.96 30.14 17.56
CA THR A 54 7.87 30.69 16.56
C THR A 54 8.59 29.58 15.77
N PRO A 55 8.85 29.72 14.45
CA PRO A 55 9.41 28.65 13.63
C PRO A 55 10.81 28.29 14.15
N ALA A 56 10.89 27.17 14.85
CA ALA A 56 12.15 26.52 15.12
C ALA A 56 12.58 25.81 13.84
N ASN A 57 13.80 26.10 13.37
CA ASN A 57 14.47 25.43 12.25
C ASN A 57 14.25 23.92 12.30
N SER A 58 13.30 23.41 11.51
CA SER A 58 13.19 21.99 11.23
C SER A 58 14.20 21.66 10.15
N GLU A 59 15.29 20.98 10.50
CA GLU A 59 16.31 20.46 9.55
C GLU A 59 15.77 19.39 8.56
N PHE A 60 14.45 19.19 8.51
CA PHE A 60 13.78 18.32 7.56
C PHE A 60 12.80 19.12 6.71
N GLU A 61 13.32 20.09 5.94
CA GLU A 61 12.66 20.49 4.70
C GLU A 61 12.35 19.23 3.87
N SER A 62 11.18 19.16 3.24
CA SER A 62 10.78 18.08 2.34
C SER A 62 11.96 17.67 1.46
N ARG A 63 12.52 16.47 1.69
CA ARG A 63 13.71 16.02 0.96
C ARG A 63 13.41 16.11 -0.55
N PRO A 64 14.20 16.82 -1.35
CA PRO A 64 14.02 16.80 -2.80
C PRO A 64 14.14 15.36 -3.30
N TYR A 65 13.44 15.02 -4.38
CA TYR A 65 13.57 13.71 -5.01
C TYR A 65 15.05 13.36 -5.16
N PRO A 66 15.46 12.14 -4.81
CA PRO A 66 16.86 11.75 -4.90
C PRO A 66 17.35 11.91 -6.35
N PRO A 67 18.58 12.43 -6.56
CA PRO A 67 19.14 12.51 -7.90
C PRO A 67 19.31 11.10 -8.49
N PRO A 68 19.28 10.95 -9.83
CA PRO A 68 19.49 9.67 -10.48
C PRO A 68 20.79 9.00 -10.03
N ARG A 69 20.76 7.67 -9.88
CA ARG A 69 21.96 6.90 -9.54
C ARG A 69 22.92 6.88 -10.71
N GLN A 70 24.22 6.94 -10.41
CA GLN A 70 25.25 6.71 -11.41
C GLN A 70 25.32 5.21 -11.76
N ALA A 71 25.63 4.90 -13.03
CA ALA A 71 25.77 3.52 -13.47
C ALA A 71 26.86 2.80 -12.67
N SER A 72 26.54 1.62 -12.16
CA SER A 72 27.50 0.75 -11.49
C SER A 72 28.09 -0.24 -12.49
N LYS A 73 29.35 -0.66 -12.31
CA LYS A 73 29.96 -1.68 -13.19
C LYS A 73 29.21 -3.00 -13.01
N LYS A 74 28.49 -3.46 -14.04
CA LYS A 74 27.87 -4.79 -14.08
C LYS A 74 28.96 -5.86 -13.89
N LYS A 75 28.90 -6.62 -12.79
CA LYS A 75 29.72 -7.82 -12.59
C LYS A 75 28.89 -9.06 -12.93
N ASN A 76 29.52 -10.04 -13.57
CA ASN A 76 28.87 -11.29 -13.96
C ASN A 76 28.37 -12.05 -12.72
N ASP A 77 27.08 -12.41 -12.71
CA ASP A 77 26.42 -13.19 -11.67
C ASP A 77 26.84 -14.67 -11.77
N ALA A 78 28.03 -14.98 -11.27
CA ALA A 78 28.35 -16.33 -10.82
C ALA A 78 27.86 -16.50 -9.37
N GLN A 79 27.33 -17.67 -9.04
CA GLN A 79 26.80 -17.98 -7.71
C GLN A 79 27.94 -17.99 -6.69
N GLN A 80 28.12 -16.87 -5.97
CA GLN A 80 29.19 -16.70 -4.99
C GLN A 80 28.82 -17.37 -3.65
N PRO A 81 29.82 -17.87 -2.90
CA PRO A 81 29.58 -18.46 -1.58
C PRO A 81 29.03 -17.41 -0.59
N LEU A 82 28.14 -17.84 0.30
CA LEU A 82 27.43 -16.97 1.26
C LEU A 82 28.38 -16.08 2.07
N THR A 83 29.58 -16.59 2.40
CA THR A 83 30.62 -15.88 3.16
C THR A 83 31.16 -14.64 2.46
N GLU A 84 31.20 -14.62 1.13
CA GLU A 84 31.61 -13.43 0.37
C GLU A 84 30.48 -12.40 0.28
N VAL A 85 29.22 -12.85 0.26
CA VAL A 85 28.04 -11.98 0.18
C VAL A 85 27.82 -11.18 1.46
N VAL A 86 28.10 -11.76 2.63
CA VAL A 86 27.99 -11.07 3.95
C VAL A 86 28.93 -9.85 4.04
N THR A 87 30.03 -9.82 3.27
CA THR A 87 30.94 -8.66 3.23
C THR A 87 30.48 -7.54 2.31
N LYS A 88 29.41 -7.76 1.53
CA LYS A 88 28.84 -6.76 0.62
C LYS A 88 27.81 -5.88 1.35
N GLY A 89 27.43 -4.77 0.72
CA GLY A 89 26.39 -3.89 1.24
C GLY A 89 25.02 -4.57 1.26
N LEU A 90 24.10 -3.99 2.05
CA LEU A 90 22.77 -4.55 2.27
C LEU A 90 21.99 -4.80 0.97
N ARG A 91 22.13 -3.89 -0.01
CA ARG A 91 21.48 -4.03 -1.33
C ARG A 91 21.97 -5.26 -2.09
N GLU A 92 23.26 -5.57 -2.06
CA GLU A 92 23.78 -6.78 -2.72
C GLU A 92 23.37 -8.06 -1.98
N GLN A 93 23.34 -8.04 -0.64
CA GLN A 93 22.85 -9.17 0.15
C GLN A 93 21.38 -9.48 -0.17
N LEU A 94 20.53 -8.44 -0.22
CA LEU A 94 19.12 -8.59 -0.60
C LEU A 94 18.96 -9.04 -2.06
N GLN A 95 19.80 -8.55 -2.98
CA GLN A 95 19.78 -9.02 -4.37
C GLN A 95 20.12 -10.51 -4.48
N TYR A 96 21.10 -10.97 -3.73
CA TYR A 96 21.50 -12.38 -3.73
C TYR A 96 20.40 -13.26 -3.13
N GLN A 97 19.77 -12.81 -2.04
CA GLN A 97 18.72 -13.58 -1.37
C GLN A 97 17.40 -13.59 -2.17
N PHE A 98 17.03 -12.46 -2.77
CA PHE A 98 15.78 -12.28 -3.51
C PHE A 98 16.09 -11.84 -4.94
N PRO A 99 16.55 -12.78 -5.80
CA PRO A 99 16.85 -12.47 -7.19
C PRO A 99 15.58 -12.07 -7.93
N TYR A 100 15.69 -11.06 -8.80
CA TYR A 100 14.58 -10.62 -9.63
C TYR A 100 14.55 -11.39 -10.95
N ASP A 101 13.52 -12.22 -11.13
CA ASP A 101 13.22 -12.82 -12.43
C ASP A 101 12.14 -12.00 -13.16
N ARG A 102 12.57 -11.23 -14.16
CA ARG A 102 11.66 -10.45 -15.00
C ARG A 102 10.71 -11.33 -15.80
N ALA A 103 11.14 -12.51 -16.25
CA ALA A 103 10.32 -13.40 -17.07
C ALA A 103 9.31 -14.23 -16.25
N GLY A 104 9.49 -14.26 -14.92
CA GLY A 104 8.58 -14.92 -13.99
C GLY A 104 7.15 -14.38 -14.04
N LYS A 105 6.22 -15.07 -13.38
CA LYS A 105 4.83 -14.63 -13.23
C LYS A 105 4.63 -13.91 -11.90
N PHE A 106 3.60 -13.08 -11.79
CA PHE A 106 3.14 -12.61 -10.49
C PHE A 106 2.68 -13.81 -9.65
N PRO A 107 3.18 -13.95 -8.41
CA PRO A 107 2.68 -14.96 -7.49
C PRO A 107 1.20 -14.71 -7.14
N ALA A 108 0.41 -15.79 -7.03
CA ALA A 108 -1.01 -15.71 -6.70
C ALA A 108 -1.24 -15.66 -5.17
N TYR A 109 -0.63 -14.68 -4.52
CA TYR A 109 -0.79 -14.40 -3.09
C TYR A 109 -1.37 -13.00 -2.90
N ILE A 110 -2.27 -12.87 -1.91
CA ILE A 110 -2.77 -11.60 -1.40
C ILE A 110 -2.38 -11.54 0.07
N TRP A 111 -1.70 -10.47 0.45
CA TRP A 111 -1.20 -10.24 1.79
C TRP A 111 -1.89 -9.01 2.37
N GLN A 112 -2.48 -9.18 3.55
CA GLN A 112 -2.90 -8.08 4.42
C GLN A 112 -2.26 -8.25 5.79
N THR A 113 -2.27 -7.19 6.60
CA THR A 113 -1.85 -7.28 8.01
C THR A 113 -2.91 -6.70 8.89
N TRP A 114 -3.20 -7.36 10.01
CA TRP A 114 -4.11 -6.82 10.99
C TRP A 114 -3.85 -7.38 12.39
N LYS A 115 -4.52 -6.85 13.40
CA LYS A 115 -4.38 -7.34 14.78
C LYS A 115 -4.89 -8.78 14.94
N TYR A 116 -5.90 -9.15 14.16
CA TYR A 116 -6.57 -10.44 14.23
C TYR A 116 -6.78 -11.03 12.84
N THR A 117 -6.91 -12.36 12.76
CA THR A 117 -7.31 -13.04 11.52
C THR A 117 -8.82 -12.96 11.31
N PRO A 118 -9.34 -13.12 10.07
CA PRO A 118 -10.77 -13.17 9.78
C PRO A 118 -11.54 -14.24 10.58
N ALA A 119 -10.87 -15.31 11.01
CA ALA A 119 -11.47 -16.36 11.84
C ALA A 119 -11.72 -15.93 13.29
N SER A 120 -11.12 -14.82 13.75
CA SER A 120 -11.33 -14.29 15.09
C SER A 120 -12.68 -13.56 15.21
N GLY A 121 -13.31 -13.69 16.38
CA GLY A 121 -14.46 -12.84 16.74
C GLY A 121 -14.08 -11.37 16.90
N ASP A 122 -12.80 -11.07 17.17
CA ASP A 122 -12.28 -9.72 17.39
C ASP A 122 -11.82 -9.03 16.10
N PHE A 123 -11.99 -9.67 14.93
CA PHE A 123 -11.55 -9.12 13.64
C PHE A 123 -12.20 -7.77 13.32
N GLY A 124 -13.45 -7.58 13.76
CA GLY A 124 -14.27 -6.41 13.44
C GLY A 124 -15.17 -6.67 12.23
N GLU A 125 -16.48 -6.48 12.41
CA GLU A 125 -17.46 -6.73 11.34
C GLU A 125 -17.36 -5.72 10.19
N THR A 126 -16.79 -4.53 10.44
CA THR A 126 -16.63 -3.47 9.43
C THR A 126 -15.61 -3.83 8.36
N PHE A 127 -14.55 -4.58 8.68
CA PHE A 127 -13.50 -4.93 7.72
C PHE A 127 -13.83 -6.19 6.90
N ARG A 128 -14.79 -7.02 7.34
CA ARG A 128 -15.10 -8.29 6.66
C ARG A 128 -15.49 -8.14 5.19
N PRO A 129 -16.36 -7.17 4.80
CA PRO A 129 -16.72 -7.02 3.39
C PRO A 129 -15.52 -6.61 2.52
N ALA A 130 -14.69 -5.69 3.04
CA ALA A 130 -13.47 -5.23 2.37
C ALA A 130 -12.47 -6.37 2.18
N GLU A 131 -12.14 -7.10 3.25
CA GLU A 131 -11.27 -8.28 3.24
C GLU A 131 -11.79 -9.37 2.28
N ALA A 132 -13.08 -9.72 2.37
CA ALA A 132 -13.66 -10.79 1.57
C ALA A 132 -13.64 -10.48 0.07
N SER A 133 -13.81 -9.21 -0.32
CA SER A 133 -13.83 -8.77 -1.73
C SER A 133 -12.57 -9.22 -2.50
N TRP A 134 -11.42 -9.27 -1.82
CA TRP A 134 -10.16 -9.72 -2.42
C TRP A 134 -10.19 -11.19 -2.78
N SER A 135 -10.72 -12.05 -1.92
CA SER A 135 -10.87 -13.48 -2.20
C SER A 135 -11.97 -13.75 -3.24
N GLU A 136 -13.07 -13.00 -3.19
CA GLU A 136 -14.19 -13.14 -4.12
C GLU A 136 -13.79 -12.77 -5.56
N LEU A 137 -13.02 -11.70 -5.74
CA LEU A 137 -12.57 -11.23 -7.06
C LEU A 137 -11.29 -11.93 -7.56
N HIS A 138 -10.59 -12.68 -6.71
CA HIS A 138 -9.37 -13.40 -7.08
C HIS A 138 -9.48 -14.90 -6.78
N PRO A 139 -10.42 -15.62 -7.40
CA PRO A 139 -10.55 -17.06 -7.17
C PRO A 139 -9.24 -17.78 -7.54
N GLY A 140 -8.73 -18.57 -6.59
CA GLY A 140 -7.49 -19.32 -6.74
C GLY A 140 -6.23 -18.61 -6.23
N PHE A 141 -6.34 -17.36 -5.74
CA PHE A 141 -5.28 -16.75 -4.96
C PHE A 141 -5.32 -17.27 -3.51
N VAL A 142 -4.15 -17.32 -2.88
CA VAL A 142 -4.03 -17.55 -1.44
C VAL A 142 -4.11 -16.20 -0.74
N HIS A 143 -5.17 -15.99 0.03
CA HIS A 143 -5.39 -14.76 0.79
C HIS A 143 -4.99 -14.96 2.26
N GLU A 144 -4.02 -14.19 2.74
CA GLU A 144 -3.50 -14.28 4.10
C GLU A 144 -3.53 -12.93 4.80
N VAL A 145 -4.26 -12.89 5.92
CA VAL A 145 -4.20 -11.79 6.89
C VAL A 145 -3.18 -12.15 7.97
N VAL A 146 -1.99 -11.56 7.87
CA VAL A 146 -0.88 -11.84 8.78
C VAL A 146 -1.04 -10.99 10.03
N THR A 147 -1.09 -11.63 11.20
CA THR A 147 -1.17 -10.91 12.46
C THR A 147 0.15 -10.24 12.83
N ASP A 148 0.12 -9.19 13.66
CA ASP A 148 1.32 -8.52 14.16
C ASP A 148 2.34 -9.50 14.78
N GLU A 149 1.85 -10.49 15.53
CA GLU A 149 2.67 -11.54 16.12
C GLU A 149 3.25 -12.48 15.04
N ALA A 150 2.40 -12.94 14.11
CA ALA A 150 2.82 -13.83 13.03
C ALA A 150 3.84 -13.17 12.09
N ALA A 151 3.71 -11.86 11.86
CA ALA A 151 4.62 -11.08 11.03
C ALA A 151 6.07 -11.20 11.50
N VAL A 152 6.32 -11.13 12.82
CA VAL A 152 7.69 -11.25 13.37
C VAL A 152 8.30 -12.62 13.06
N TYR A 153 7.54 -13.70 13.24
CA TYR A 153 8.03 -15.05 12.97
C TYR A 153 8.21 -15.31 11.47
N LEU A 154 7.28 -14.82 10.66
CA LEU A 154 7.36 -14.89 9.20
C LEU A 154 8.61 -14.17 8.69
N LEU A 155 8.84 -12.93 9.13
CA LEU A 155 10.02 -12.15 8.75
C LEU A 155 11.31 -12.79 9.25
N LYS A 156 11.33 -13.37 10.46
CA LYS A 156 12.49 -14.12 10.97
C LYS A 156 12.85 -15.31 10.06
N HIS A 157 11.84 -16.01 9.54
CA HIS A 157 12.06 -17.10 8.59
C HIS A 157 12.55 -16.55 7.23
N LEU A 158 11.89 -15.54 6.69
CA LEU A 158 12.17 -15.00 5.36
C LEU A 158 13.53 -14.29 5.28
N TYR A 159 13.97 -13.62 6.34
CA TYR A 159 15.18 -12.78 6.37
C TYR A 159 16.31 -13.35 7.25
N ALA A 160 16.31 -14.67 7.50
CA ALA A 160 17.29 -15.31 8.36
C ALA A 160 18.75 -15.06 7.94
N SER A 161 19.02 -14.90 6.64
CA SER A 161 20.37 -14.63 6.10
C SER A 161 20.74 -13.14 6.07
N VAL A 162 19.81 -12.24 6.38
CA VAL A 162 20.04 -10.78 6.43
C VAL A 162 19.37 -10.22 7.70
N PRO A 163 19.90 -10.56 8.90
CA PRO A 163 19.29 -10.24 10.19
C PRO A 163 19.16 -8.73 10.44
N GLU A 164 19.93 -7.90 9.75
CA GLU A 164 19.84 -6.44 9.74
C GLU A 164 18.41 -5.96 9.47
N VAL A 165 17.71 -6.60 8.52
CA VAL A 165 16.34 -6.24 8.15
C VAL A 165 15.37 -6.51 9.30
N LEU A 166 15.48 -7.69 9.94
CA LEU A 166 14.65 -8.03 11.10
C LEU A 166 14.92 -7.10 12.28
N ASN A 167 16.20 -6.80 12.53
CA ASN A 167 16.62 -5.88 13.59
C ASN A 167 16.09 -4.45 13.37
N ALA A 168 16.05 -3.98 12.12
CA ALA A 168 15.44 -2.71 11.76
C ALA A 168 13.93 -2.74 12.02
N TYR A 169 13.22 -3.75 11.52
CA TYR A 169 11.77 -3.92 11.74
C TYR A 169 11.41 -3.93 13.24
N GLN A 170 12.17 -4.64 14.06
CA GLN A 170 11.98 -4.69 15.51
C GLN A 170 12.27 -3.36 16.20
N SER A 171 13.15 -2.53 15.64
CA SER A 171 13.48 -1.21 16.20
C SER A 171 12.44 -0.12 15.93
N LEU A 172 11.50 -0.36 15.00
CA LEU A 172 10.41 0.56 14.72
C LEU A 172 9.45 0.63 15.92
N PRO A 173 9.17 1.82 16.48
CA PRO A 173 8.41 1.95 17.71
C PRO A 173 6.89 1.88 17.53
N LEU A 174 6.38 2.08 16.31
CA LEU A 174 4.93 2.17 16.04
C LEU A 174 4.44 1.03 15.16
N ALA A 175 3.17 0.67 15.33
CA ALA A 175 2.48 -0.27 14.47
C ALA A 175 2.43 0.21 13.01
N VAL A 176 2.10 1.48 12.76
CA VAL A 176 2.04 2.04 11.40
C VAL A 176 3.37 1.94 10.64
N LEU A 177 4.50 2.24 11.30
CA LEU A 177 5.83 2.10 10.68
C LEU A 177 6.15 0.64 10.37
N LYS A 178 5.73 -0.28 11.24
CA LYS A 178 5.90 -1.72 11.03
C LYS A 178 5.02 -2.22 9.88
N ALA A 179 3.76 -1.79 9.78
CA ALA A 179 2.87 -2.14 8.69
C ALA A 179 3.43 -1.64 7.34
N ASP A 180 3.84 -0.36 7.30
CA ASP A 180 4.53 0.25 6.16
C ASP A 180 5.77 -0.55 5.75
N PHE A 181 6.60 -0.99 6.70
CA PHE A 181 7.79 -1.74 6.33
C PHE A 181 7.44 -3.19 5.92
N PHE A 182 6.48 -3.82 6.61
CA PHE A 182 6.07 -5.20 6.35
C PHE A 182 5.62 -5.40 4.91
N ARG A 183 4.82 -4.48 4.35
CA ARG A 183 4.35 -4.60 2.96
C ARG A 183 5.48 -4.70 1.94
N TYR A 184 6.55 -3.93 2.12
CA TYR A 184 7.71 -4.01 1.24
C TYR A 184 8.49 -5.31 1.44
N LEU A 185 8.59 -5.77 2.69
CA LEU A 185 9.29 -7.00 3.03
C LEU A 185 8.59 -8.23 2.46
N ILE A 186 7.27 -8.36 2.67
CA ILE A 186 6.53 -9.52 2.17
C ILE A 186 6.53 -9.56 0.65
N LEU A 187 6.35 -8.41 -0.02
CA LEU A 187 6.40 -8.34 -1.47
C LEU A 187 7.81 -8.60 -2.02
N LEU A 188 8.87 -8.14 -1.35
CA LEU A 188 10.24 -8.45 -1.78
C LEU A 188 10.49 -9.96 -1.74
N ALA A 189 10.07 -10.61 -0.66
CA ALA A 189 10.35 -12.02 -0.43
C ALA A 189 9.42 -12.97 -1.21
N ARG A 190 8.14 -12.63 -1.34
CA ARG A 190 7.10 -13.52 -1.87
C ARG A 190 6.36 -12.98 -3.08
N GLY A 191 6.48 -11.68 -3.37
CA GLY A 191 5.67 -11.01 -4.39
C GLY A 191 4.18 -11.16 -4.12
N GLY A 192 3.39 -11.03 -5.18
CA GLY A 192 1.94 -11.06 -5.14
C GLY A 192 1.36 -9.67 -4.94
N ILE A 193 0.25 -9.59 -4.22
CA ILE A 193 -0.47 -8.37 -3.92
C ILE A 193 -0.34 -8.11 -2.44
N TYR A 194 0.03 -6.90 -2.07
CA TYR A 194 -0.20 -6.40 -0.72
C TYR A 194 -1.33 -5.38 -0.77
N THR A 195 -2.19 -5.38 0.23
CA THR A 195 -3.24 -4.39 0.37
C THR A 195 -3.58 -4.15 1.86
N ASP A 196 -3.89 -2.91 2.25
CA ASP A 196 -4.30 -2.59 3.63
C ASP A 196 -5.67 -3.23 3.95
N ILE A 197 -5.99 -3.42 5.24
CA ILE A 197 -7.15 -4.24 5.66
C ILE A 197 -8.51 -3.61 5.30
N ASP A 198 -8.54 -2.28 5.21
CA ASP A 198 -9.70 -1.43 4.95
C ASP A 198 -9.82 -1.06 3.47
N THR A 199 -9.35 -1.95 2.61
CA THR A 199 -9.42 -1.81 1.16
C THR A 199 -10.40 -2.81 0.56
N THR A 200 -11.24 -2.32 -0.34
CA THR A 200 -12.16 -3.14 -1.12
C THR A 200 -11.64 -3.26 -2.54
N ALA A 201 -11.46 -4.49 -3.02
CA ALA A 201 -11.22 -4.76 -4.43
C ALA A 201 -12.51 -4.46 -5.22
N LEU A 202 -12.40 -3.60 -6.24
CA LEU A 202 -13.48 -3.31 -7.18
C LEU A 202 -13.31 -4.10 -8.49
N ARG A 203 -12.05 -4.45 -8.83
CA ARG A 203 -11.70 -5.26 -9.99
C ARG A 203 -10.56 -6.22 -9.67
N SER A 204 -10.54 -7.35 -10.40
CA SER A 204 -9.41 -8.28 -10.37
C SER A 204 -8.13 -7.61 -10.89
N THR A 205 -6.99 -7.94 -10.27
CA THR A 205 -5.66 -7.54 -10.74
C THR A 205 -5.34 -8.01 -12.15
N THR A 206 -6.06 -9.02 -12.67
CA THR A 206 -5.94 -9.43 -14.07
C THR A 206 -6.32 -8.32 -15.04
N ASP A 207 -7.18 -7.40 -14.61
CA ASP A 207 -7.78 -6.36 -15.44
C ASP A 207 -7.04 -5.02 -15.30
N TRP A 208 -6.07 -4.94 -14.38
CA TRP A 208 -5.26 -3.74 -14.14
C TRP A 208 -4.24 -3.48 -15.26
N ILE A 209 -3.87 -4.53 -15.99
CA ILE A 209 -2.89 -4.47 -17.08
C ILE A 209 -3.67 -4.33 -18.40
N PRO A 210 -3.40 -3.29 -19.20
CA PRO A 210 -3.99 -3.17 -20.54
C PRO A 210 -3.74 -4.43 -21.38
N GLU A 211 -4.74 -4.88 -22.14
CA GLU A 211 -4.69 -6.15 -22.88
C GLU A 211 -3.52 -6.23 -23.86
N GLU A 212 -3.13 -5.10 -24.44
CA GLU A 212 -2.01 -4.96 -25.37
C GLU A 212 -0.64 -5.14 -24.71
N VAL A 213 -0.56 -5.09 -23.38
CA VAL A 213 0.69 -5.20 -22.62
C VAL A 213 0.94 -6.65 -22.21
N PRO A 214 2.03 -7.29 -22.67
CA PRO A 214 2.37 -8.64 -22.23
C PRO A 214 2.65 -8.65 -20.72
N ARG A 215 1.87 -9.44 -19.96
CA ARG A 215 2.01 -9.56 -18.50
C ARG A 215 3.42 -10.00 -18.07
N SER A 216 4.09 -10.82 -18.87
CA SER A 216 5.49 -11.23 -18.62
C SER A 216 6.49 -10.07 -18.69
N SER A 217 6.12 -8.95 -19.30
CA SER A 217 6.96 -7.75 -19.37
C SER A 217 6.84 -6.83 -18.15
N ILE A 218 5.91 -7.11 -17.24
CA ILE A 218 5.61 -6.29 -16.06
C ILE A 218 6.13 -6.98 -14.80
N GLY A 219 6.77 -6.24 -13.91
CA GLY A 219 7.24 -6.72 -12.61
C GLY A 219 6.71 -5.95 -11.41
N LEU A 220 6.10 -4.78 -11.64
CA LEU A 220 5.52 -3.95 -10.60
C LEU A 220 4.31 -3.18 -11.15
N ILE A 221 3.24 -3.11 -10.37
CA ILE A 221 2.07 -2.27 -10.62
C ILE A 221 1.83 -1.38 -9.40
N VAL A 222 1.71 -0.08 -9.65
CA VAL A 222 1.45 0.95 -8.63
C VAL A 222 0.37 1.90 -9.10
N GLY A 223 -0.43 2.41 -8.17
CA GLY A 223 -1.38 3.50 -8.43
C GLY A 223 -0.84 4.85 -8.00
N ILE A 224 -1.44 5.92 -8.51
CA ILE A 224 -1.35 7.24 -7.88
C ILE A 224 -2.34 7.28 -6.72
N GLU A 225 -1.88 7.72 -5.54
CA GLU A 225 -2.73 7.99 -4.39
C GLU A 225 -3.12 9.47 -4.33
N ALA A 226 -2.17 10.35 -4.60
CA ALA A 226 -2.36 11.80 -4.57
C ALA A 226 -1.62 12.49 -5.73
N ASP A 227 -2.31 13.41 -6.40
CA ASP A 227 -1.79 14.30 -7.45
C ASP A 227 -2.29 15.74 -7.22
N PRO A 228 -1.86 16.40 -6.13
CA PRO A 228 -2.34 17.73 -5.75
C PRO A 228 -1.97 18.79 -6.79
N ASN A 229 -2.96 19.29 -7.52
CA ASN A 229 -2.80 20.41 -8.45
C ASN A 229 -3.04 21.77 -7.75
N ARG A 230 -2.19 22.08 -6.76
CA ARG A 230 -2.26 23.32 -5.96
C ARG A 230 -0.86 23.82 -5.60
N THR A 231 -0.67 25.13 -5.45
CA THR A 231 0.66 25.72 -5.21
C THR A 231 1.20 25.46 -3.81
N ASP A 232 0.31 25.29 -2.83
CA ASP A 232 0.59 25.00 -1.43
C ASP A 232 0.61 23.48 -1.13
N TRP A 233 0.80 22.64 -2.16
CA TRP A 233 0.77 21.18 -2.00
C TRP A 233 1.73 20.68 -0.91
N LYS A 234 2.87 21.36 -0.71
CA LYS A 234 3.92 20.99 0.25
C LYS A 234 3.45 21.02 1.71
N ASP A 235 2.42 21.79 2.00
CA ASP A 235 1.89 21.91 3.37
C ASP A 235 1.09 20.65 3.74
N TRP A 236 0.49 20.01 2.73
CA TRP A 236 -0.45 18.90 2.89
C TRP A 236 0.20 17.55 2.55
N TYR A 237 0.97 17.52 1.46
CA TYR A 237 1.50 16.31 0.83
C TYR A 237 3.03 16.30 0.87
N SER A 238 3.60 15.11 1.06
CA SER A 238 5.05 14.95 1.15
C SER A 238 5.73 15.06 -0.22
N ARG A 239 5.00 14.81 -1.31
CA ARG A 239 5.50 14.86 -2.69
C ARG A 239 4.44 15.42 -3.65
N ARG A 240 4.89 16.00 -4.78
CA ARG A 240 3.98 16.58 -5.79
C ARG A 240 3.07 15.52 -6.42
N ILE A 241 3.54 14.29 -6.53
CA ILE A 241 2.72 13.08 -6.75
C ILE A 241 3.13 12.07 -5.70
N GLN A 242 2.18 11.33 -5.16
CA GLN A 242 2.44 10.19 -4.29
C GLN A 242 1.91 8.93 -4.95
N PHE A 243 2.78 7.91 -5.08
CA PHE A 243 2.33 6.58 -5.45
C PHE A 243 1.69 5.91 -4.24
N CYS A 244 0.61 5.19 -4.50
CA CYS A 244 -0.07 4.37 -3.51
C CYS A 244 0.89 3.31 -2.96
N GLN A 245 0.97 3.25 -1.64
CA GLN A 245 1.68 2.20 -0.91
C GLN A 245 0.74 1.21 -0.21
N TRP A 246 -0.52 1.58 0.01
CA TRP A 246 -1.50 0.74 0.70
C TRP A 246 -2.08 -0.34 -0.22
N THR A 247 -1.79 -0.33 -1.54
CA THR A 247 -1.98 -1.48 -2.43
C THR A 247 -0.90 -1.53 -3.50
N ILE A 248 -0.22 -2.66 -3.62
CA ILE A 248 0.91 -2.85 -4.54
C ILE A 248 0.85 -4.28 -5.09
N GLN A 249 1.06 -4.45 -6.40
CA GLN A 249 1.29 -5.78 -6.98
C GLN A 249 2.72 -5.87 -7.52
N ALA A 250 3.49 -6.88 -7.09
CA ALA A 250 4.88 -7.01 -7.44
C ALA A 250 5.33 -8.46 -7.65
N LYS A 251 6.34 -8.64 -8.51
CA LYS A 251 7.13 -9.88 -8.55
C LYS A 251 8.13 -9.88 -7.39
N PRO A 252 8.46 -11.06 -6.83
CA PRO A 252 9.50 -11.17 -5.80
C PRO A 252 10.84 -10.67 -6.35
N GLY A 253 11.65 -10.07 -5.48
CA GLY A 253 12.96 -9.54 -5.83
C GLY A 253 12.96 -8.20 -6.58
N HIS A 254 11.80 -7.61 -6.92
CA HIS A 254 11.74 -6.41 -7.77
C HIS A 254 12.68 -5.28 -7.26
N PRO A 255 13.48 -4.62 -8.12
CA PRO A 255 14.51 -3.68 -7.68
C PRO A 255 14.00 -2.50 -6.84
N VAL A 256 12.79 -2.01 -7.10
CA VAL A 256 12.14 -0.97 -6.27
C VAL A 256 11.99 -1.45 -4.83
N LEU A 257 11.46 -2.66 -4.62
CA LEU A 257 11.24 -3.24 -3.30
C LEU A 257 12.56 -3.50 -2.57
N ARG A 258 13.56 -4.00 -3.31
CA ARG A 258 14.91 -4.19 -2.76
C ARG A 258 15.50 -2.86 -2.28
N ASP A 259 15.30 -1.80 -3.05
CA ASP A 259 15.87 -0.50 -2.74
C ASP A 259 15.20 0.19 -1.55
N ILE A 260 13.87 0.16 -1.48
CA ILE A 260 13.15 0.71 -0.32
C ILE A 260 13.44 -0.09 0.95
N VAL A 261 13.51 -1.43 0.87
CA VAL A 261 13.83 -2.26 2.04
C VAL A 261 15.23 -1.93 2.58
N ALA A 262 16.21 -1.79 1.69
CA ALA A 262 17.56 -1.38 2.10
C ALA A 262 17.56 0.03 2.72
N THR A 263 16.85 0.97 2.09
CA THR A 263 16.78 2.37 2.53
C THR A 263 16.14 2.49 3.93
N ILE A 264 14.98 1.87 4.14
CA ILE A 264 14.31 1.87 5.45
C ILE A 264 15.17 1.20 6.51
N THR A 265 15.85 0.10 6.18
CA THR A 265 16.74 -0.61 7.12
C THR A 265 17.90 0.28 7.56
N GLU A 266 18.60 0.90 6.61
CA GLU A 266 19.72 1.81 6.86
C GLU A 266 19.28 3.05 7.67
N ASP A 267 18.12 3.61 7.31
CA ASP A 267 17.53 4.77 7.97
C ASP A 267 17.09 4.45 9.40
N ALA A 268 16.46 3.30 9.63
CA ALA A 268 16.08 2.83 10.96
C ALA A 268 17.32 2.69 11.86
N PHE A 269 18.43 2.13 11.37
CA PHE A 269 19.67 2.07 12.16
C PHE A 269 20.27 3.45 12.44
N ARG A 270 20.27 4.34 11.45
CA ARG A 270 20.72 5.73 11.62
C ARG A 270 19.90 6.44 12.70
N MET A 271 18.58 6.32 12.65
CA MET A 271 17.66 6.92 13.63
C MET A 271 17.77 6.28 15.01
N LYS A 272 17.92 4.95 15.09
CA LYS A 272 18.17 4.22 16.33
C LYS A 272 19.45 4.71 17.01
N LYS A 273 20.55 4.86 16.24
CA LYS A 273 21.84 5.36 16.74
C LYS A 273 21.74 6.80 17.24
N LYS A 274 20.94 7.64 16.58
CA LYS A 274 20.65 9.02 17.01
C LYS A 274 19.64 9.11 18.17
N GLY A 275 19.04 8.00 18.60
CA GLY A 275 18.05 7.97 19.67
C GLY A 275 16.66 8.52 19.30
N VAL A 276 16.40 8.76 18.01
CA VAL A 276 15.15 9.38 17.52
C VAL A 276 13.96 8.41 17.64
N LEU A 277 14.19 7.10 17.46
CA LEU A 277 13.16 6.07 17.55
C LEU A 277 12.64 5.78 18.98
N LYS A 278 13.06 6.56 19.98
CA LYS A 278 12.66 6.39 21.39
C LYS A 278 11.53 7.33 21.83
N ASN A 279 11.21 8.33 21.01
CA ASN A 279 10.25 9.35 21.40
C ASN A 279 8.83 8.98 20.91
N ASN A 280 7.88 8.88 21.84
CA ASN A 280 6.45 8.73 21.53
C ASN A 280 5.82 10.01 20.96
N LYS A 281 6.60 11.09 20.80
CA LYS A 281 6.21 12.30 20.07
C LYS A 281 6.89 12.27 18.72
N LEU A 282 6.10 12.01 17.70
CA LEU A 282 6.55 11.91 16.33
C LEU A 282 6.34 13.25 15.66
N ASP A 283 7.39 13.78 15.06
CA ASP A 283 7.18 14.75 14.00
C ASP A 283 6.71 14.01 12.73
N LYS A 284 6.11 14.76 11.80
CA LYS A 284 5.64 14.26 10.51
C LYS A 284 6.75 13.53 9.74
N SER A 285 8.00 13.94 9.91
CA SER A 285 9.15 13.36 9.19
C SER A 285 9.46 11.91 9.61
N ILE A 286 9.18 11.54 10.87
CA ILE A 286 9.34 10.15 11.34
C ILE A 286 8.24 9.24 10.76
N VAL A 287 7.05 9.76 10.47
CA VAL A 287 6.02 8.95 9.80
C VAL A 287 6.34 8.78 8.31
N GLU A 288 6.95 9.79 7.70
CA GLU A 288 7.25 9.78 6.27
C GLU A 288 8.40 8.86 5.83
N PHE A 289 9.27 8.38 6.75
CA PHE A 289 10.44 7.58 6.33
C PHE A 289 10.13 6.10 6.01
N THR A 290 8.97 5.57 6.42
CA THR A 290 8.45 4.26 5.94
C THR A 290 7.27 4.43 4.99
N GLY A 291 6.64 5.60 5.01
CA GLY A 291 5.40 5.88 4.32
C GLY A 291 5.53 6.28 2.83
N PRO A 292 4.55 7.02 2.29
CA PRO A 292 4.40 7.22 0.86
C PRO A 292 5.53 8.05 0.24
N ALA A 293 6.22 8.88 1.03
CA ALA A 293 7.32 9.71 0.57
C ALA A 293 8.54 8.88 0.13
N VAL A 294 9.04 7.99 1.00
CA VAL A 294 10.18 7.11 0.67
C VAL A 294 9.83 6.12 -0.43
N TRP A 295 8.57 5.66 -0.48
CA TRP A 295 8.05 4.81 -1.54
C TRP A 295 8.08 5.49 -2.89
N THR A 296 7.54 6.70 -2.95
CA THR A 296 7.51 7.50 -4.16
C THR A 296 8.93 7.76 -4.66
N ASP A 297 9.85 8.10 -3.75
CA ASP A 297 11.27 8.29 -4.07
C ASP A 297 11.93 7.02 -4.60
N ALA A 298 11.63 5.85 -4.05
CA ALA A 298 12.17 4.56 -4.50
C ALA A 298 11.67 4.20 -5.92
N VAL A 299 10.39 4.46 -6.21
CA VAL A 299 9.83 4.27 -7.56
C VAL A 299 10.53 5.20 -8.55
N PHE A 300 10.59 6.51 -8.29
CA PHE A 300 11.28 7.43 -9.20
C PHE A 300 12.77 7.12 -9.34
N SER A 301 13.44 6.70 -8.26
CA SER A 301 14.85 6.28 -8.31
C SER A 301 15.05 5.14 -9.29
N TYR A 302 14.16 4.13 -9.25
CA TYR A 302 14.20 3.01 -10.19
C TYR A 302 13.92 3.46 -11.62
N LEU A 303 12.86 4.24 -11.84
CA LEU A 303 12.48 4.72 -13.18
C LEU A 303 13.56 5.57 -13.85
N ASN A 304 14.48 6.14 -13.06
CA ASN A 304 15.62 6.92 -13.50
C ASN A 304 16.97 6.20 -13.36
N ASP A 305 16.98 4.89 -13.08
CA ASP A 305 18.23 4.16 -12.86
C ASP A 305 18.83 3.69 -14.21
N PRO A 306 20.03 4.19 -14.59
CA PRO A 306 20.67 3.85 -15.86
C PRO A 306 21.13 2.38 -15.93
N ASN A 307 21.15 1.65 -14.82
CA ASN A 307 21.45 0.21 -14.82
C ASN A 307 20.30 -0.62 -15.42
N TYR A 308 19.06 -0.11 -15.36
CA TYR A 308 17.85 -0.78 -15.85
C TYR A 308 17.32 -0.18 -17.16
N PHE A 309 17.53 1.12 -17.36
CA PHE A 309 16.90 1.88 -18.43
C PHE A 309 17.93 2.68 -19.22
N LYS A 310 17.72 2.81 -20.54
CA LYS A 310 18.49 3.73 -21.37
C LYS A 310 17.89 5.13 -21.19
N MET A 311 18.66 6.07 -20.65
CA MET A 311 18.22 7.45 -20.40
C MET A 311 18.52 8.34 -21.60
N ASP A 312 17.50 9.01 -22.14
CA ASP A 312 17.63 9.96 -23.26
C ASP A 312 17.89 11.41 -22.78
N GLY A 313 18.55 11.56 -21.62
CA GLY A 313 18.99 12.85 -21.08
C GLY A 313 17.96 13.65 -20.28
N LYS A 314 16.71 13.17 -20.15
CA LYS A 314 15.70 13.75 -19.25
C LYS A 314 15.22 12.73 -18.23
N ASN A 315 15.19 13.14 -16.96
CA ASN A 315 14.65 12.32 -15.89
C ASN A 315 13.12 12.27 -15.99
N ILE A 316 12.58 11.11 -15.65
CA ILE A 316 11.16 10.90 -15.40
C ILE A 316 10.83 11.52 -14.04
N THR A 317 9.97 12.52 -14.04
CA THR A 317 9.52 13.26 -12.86
C THR A 317 8.00 13.22 -12.74
N TRP A 318 7.42 13.89 -11.75
CA TRP A 318 5.97 13.92 -11.52
C TRP A 318 5.19 14.43 -12.74
N GLU A 319 5.79 15.30 -13.55
CA GLU A 319 5.22 15.81 -14.81
C GLU A 319 4.89 14.68 -15.80
N ALA A 320 5.55 13.52 -15.70
CA ALA A 320 5.25 12.38 -16.56
C ALA A 320 3.94 11.66 -16.19
N PHE A 321 3.38 11.94 -15.01
CA PHE A 321 2.25 11.19 -14.43
C PHE A 321 1.08 12.07 -13.98
N THR A 322 1.30 13.37 -13.82
CA THR A 322 0.23 14.29 -13.39
C THR A 322 -0.91 14.33 -14.40
N GLY A 323 -2.16 14.27 -13.91
CA GLY A 323 -3.36 14.29 -14.72
C GLY A 323 -3.55 13.07 -15.63
N MET A 324 -2.88 11.94 -15.37
CA MET A 324 -3.12 10.73 -16.17
C MET A 324 -4.53 10.18 -15.90
N GLU A 325 -5.22 9.77 -16.98
CA GLU A 325 -6.54 9.11 -16.90
C GLU A 325 -6.49 7.62 -17.27
N THR A 326 -5.38 7.15 -17.85
CA THR A 326 -5.20 5.77 -18.31
C THR A 326 -3.88 5.21 -17.80
N ALA A 327 -3.78 3.88 -17.72
CA ALA A 327 -2.54 3.20 -17.34
C ALA A 327 -1.35 3.64 -18.21
N LYS A 328 -0.18 3.79 -17.59
CA LYS A 328 1.08 4.12 -18.28
C LYS A 328 2.16 3.10 -17.94
N LYS A 329 2.74 2.49 -18.97
CA LYS A 329 3.88 1.60 -18.83
C LYS A 329 5.20 2.36 -18.92
N VAL A 330 6.07 2.19 -17.92
CA VAL A 330 7.45 2.68 -17.93
C VAL A 330 8.36 1.52 -17.58
N GLY A 331 9.13 1.04 -18.57
CA GLY A 331 9.96 -0.14 -18.35
C GLY A 331 9.12 -1.40 -18.09
N ASP A 332 9.34 -2.03 -16.95
CA ASP A 332 8.55 -3.14 -16.40
C ASP A 332 7.57 -2.70 -15.29
N VAL A 333 7.32 -1.40 -15.15
CA VAL A 333 6.35 -0.83 -14.20
C VAL A 333 5.09 -0.37 -14.93
N ILE A 334 3.91 -0.72 -14.41
CA ILE A 334 2.64 -0.09 -14.77
C ILE A 334 2.29 0.91 -13.68
N VAL A 335 2.02 2.15 -14.10
CA VAL A 335 1.48 3.20 -13.24
C VAL A 335 0.02 3.42 -13.59
N LEU A 336 -0.85 3.39 -12.59
CA LEU A 336 -2.29 3.54 -12.73
C LEU A 336 -2.75 4.93 -12.25
N PRO A 337 -3.80 5.50 -12.88
CA PRO A 337 -4.30 6.83 -12.54
C PRO A 337 -4.86 6.87 -11.12
N ILE A 338 -5.05 8.08 -10.60
CA ILE A 338 -5.61 8.28 -9.27
C ILE A 338 -6.98 7.63 -9.10
N THR A 339 -7.82 7.64 -10.15
CA THR A 339 -9.12 6.94 -10.16
C THR A 339 -9.00 5.45 -9.84
N SER A 340 -7.89 4.79 -10.19
CA SER A 340 -7.73 3.36 -9.95
C SER A 340 -7.56 2.97 -8.50
N PHE A 341 -6.99 3.85 -7.69
CA PHE A 341 -6.65 3.54 -6.30
C PHE A 341 -7.37 4.47 -5.32
N SER A 342 -7.67 5.71 -5.71
CA SER A 342 -8.40 6.66 -4.89
C SER A 342 -9.71 7.11 -5.54
N PRO A 343 -10.60 6.22 -6.02
CA PRO A 343 -11.89 6.64 -6.55
C PRO A 343 -12.77 7.23 -5.44
N GLY A 344 -13.64 8.19 -5.80
CA GLY A 344 -14.61 8.78 -4.88
C GLY A 344 -14.04 9.76 -3.85
N VAL A 345 -12.73 10.08 -3.89
CA VAL A 345 -12.14 11.09 -3.00
C VAL A 345 -12.52 12.54 -3.37
N GLN A 346 -13.18 12.74 -4.52
CA GLN A 346 -13.71 14.03 -5.00
C GLN A 346 -12.66 15.16 -5.11
N GLN A 347 -11.38 14.79 -5.23
CA GLN A 347 -10.26 15.71 -5.36
C GLN A 347 -9.26 15.20 -6.40
N MET A 348 -8.38 16.08 -6.87
CA MET A 348 -7.24 15.73 -7.73
C MET A 348 -7.63 15.02 -9.04
N GLY A 349 -8.88 15.21 -9.50
CA GLY A 349 -9.40 14.60 -10.74
C GLY A 349 -9.83 13.13 -10.61
N ALA A 350 -9.87 12.57 -9.40
CA ALA A 350 -10.38 11.22 -9.17
C ALA A 350 -11.87 11.12 -9.53
N LYS A 351 -12.24 10.05 -10.25
CA LYS A 351 -13.63 9.74 -10.63
C LYS A 351 -14.29 8.85 -9.57
N GLU A 352 -15.58 8.56 -9.73
CA GLU A 352 -16.38 7.78 -8.77
C GLU A 352 -16.03 6.28 -8.77
N PRO A 353 -16.38 5.52 -7.71
CA PRO A 353 -16.08 4.09 -7.60
C PRO A 353 -16.73 3.18 -8.66
N ASP A 354 -17.71 3.66 -9.43
CA ASP A 354 -18.30 2.94 -10.56
C ASP A 354 -17.58 3.20 -11.89
N ASP A 355 -16.57 4.08 -11.91
CA ASP A 355 -15.79 4.36 -13.10
C ASP A 355 -15.04 3.10 -13.60
N PRO A 356 -14.93 2.88 -14.92
CA PRO A 356 -14.20 1.73 -15.46
C PRO A 356 -12.76 1.61 -14.99
N MET A 357 -12.11 2.74 -14.68
CA MET A 357 -10.75 2.77 -14.15
C MET A 357 -10.69 2.61 -12.64
N ALA A 358 -11.80 2.53 -11.89
CA ALA A 358 -11.81 2.31 -10.45
C ALA A 358 -11.54 0.83 -10.12
N PHE A 359 -10.41 0.54 -9.47
CA PHE A 359 -9.92 -0.83 -9.25
C PHE A 359 -9.89 -1.23 -7.78
N VAL A 360 -9.57 -0.28 -6.91
CA VAL A 360 -9.52 -0.48 -5.46
C VAL A 360 -10.09 0.76 -4.78
N LYS A 361 -10.87 0.56 -3.72
CA LYS A 361 -11.39 1.62 -2.86
C LYS A 361 -10.78 1.50 -1.48
N HIS A 362 -10.32 2.61 -0.92
CA HIS A 362 -9.75 2.68 0.42
C HIS A 362 -10.72 3.43 1.34
N ASP A 363 -11.03 2.85 2.50
CA ASP A 363 -12.00 3.44 3.44
C ASP A 363 -11.34 4.36 4.50
N PHE A 364 -10.01 4.34 4.65
CA PHE A 364 -9.24 5.20 5.56
C PHE A 364 -9.57 4.99 7.05
N GLU A 365 -9.94 3.76 7.42
CA GLU A 365 -10.34 3.35 8.78
C GLU A 365 -9.26 2.50 9.49
N GLY A 366 -8.18 2.13 8.80
CA GLY A 366 -7.19 1.13 9.23
C GLY A 366 -6.02 1.58 10.14
N LEU A 367 -6.14 2.68 10.91
CA LEU A 367 -5.04 3.23 11.72
C LEU A 367 -4.69 2.44 13.01
#